data_AF-A0A6A3C6Q8-F1
#
_entry.id   AF-A0A6A3C6Q8-F1
#
_cell.length_a   1.000
_cell.length_b   1.000
_cell.length_c   1.000
_cell.angle_alpha   90.00
_cell.angle_beta   90.00
_cell.angle_gamma   90.00
#
_symmetry.space_group_name_H-M   'P 1'
#
loop_
_entity.id
_entity.type
_entity.pdbx_description
1 polymer ?
#
loop_
_entity_poly.entity_id
_entity_poly.type
_entity_poly.pdbx_seq_one_letter_code
_entity_poly.pdbx_strand_id
1 'polypeptide(L)'
;MAYVSQTAWIQKGSIQENILFGSVMDPVWYREVLETCCLVKDLEILPFGDLTEIGERGANLSGGQKQRIQLARALYRNADVYFLDDPFSAVDAQTATSLFNEYVMRALSAKTVLLVTHQVDFLLAFDSVLLMFAGEIVEAGTYDQLLASSRKFQDLVNAHNNTVGYEMDISSSSNGRTMASKEVIENVHVKEEPIMANGEQLIKQEERETGDTGFKPYLQYLRHHKGFLYFTLAILFHVVFIIGQAIQSYWLASEIQSSQRHYYASAKELMRINGTTKSSVASQLAESIAGSMTIRAFGVEDLFFLKNMNLIDANASPDFYNFSANEWLIQRLEILCAIVLSFSALSMTLIPLGSSASGLIGMALSYGLSLNVFLVLSVKYQGFLSNDVVSVERLEQYMHIPSEAPEVIEANRPPHNWPCVGKVDIRNLKVRYRPNAPLVLHGISCIFEGGSKIGIVGRTGSGKTTFISAFFRLVEPEDGEIVIDNVNICEIGLHDLRSHLGIIPQDPTLFGGSVRYNIDPLEQHSDSEIWEVWFNFYHIILQ
;
A
#
# COMPACT_ATOMS: atom_id res chain seq x y z
N MET A 1 -5.57 -14.26 -25.83
CA MET A 1 -5.50 -12.79 -26.03
C MET A 1 -4.53 -12.23 -25.01
N ALA A 2 -3.84 -11.14 -25.34
CA ALA A 2 -3.02 -10.38 -24.39
C ALA A 2 -3.56 -8.95 -24.29
N TYR A 3 -3.54 -8.39 -23.08
CA TYR A 3 -4.09 -7.07 -22.79
C TYR A 3 -3.12 -6.25 -21.94
N VAL A 4 -2.94 -4.99 -22.29
CA VAL A 4 -2.19 -4.00 -21.50
C VAL A 4 -3.11 -2.81 -21.26
N SER A 5 -3.32 -2.48 -19.98
CA SER A 5 -4.19 -1.39 -19.54
C SER A 5 -3.43 -0.08 -19.44
N GLN A 6 -4.13 1.06 -19.63
CA GLN A 6 -3.53 2.39 -19.44
C GLN A 6 -2.97 2.57 -18.02
N THR A 7 -3.74 2.17 -17.01
CA THR A 7 -3.28 2.12 -15.62
C THR A 7 -2.60 0.79 -15.33
N ALA A 8 -1.32 0.84 -14.98
CA ALA A 8 -0.54 -0.37 -14.80
C ALA A 8 -0.92 -1.11 -13.51
N TRP A 9 -1.40 -2.34 -13.66
CA TRP A 9 -1.69 -3.27 -12.58
C TRP A 9 -0.58 -4.33 -12.43
N ILE A 10 0.10 -4.26 -11.28
CA ILE A 10 1.19 -5.14 -10.85
C ILE A 10 0.78 -5.80 -9.54
N GLN A 11 1.01 -7.10 -9.44
CA GLN A 11 0.65 -7.91 -8.29
C GLN A 11 1.72 -7.89 -7.23
N LYS A 12 1.32 -8.13 -5.97
CA LYS A 12 2.26 -8.48 -4.91
C LYS A 12 2.97 -9.79 -5.24
N GLY A 13 4.29 -9.77 -5.21
CA GLY A 13 5.16 -10.89 -5.61
C GLY A 13 6.43 -10.38 -6.28
N SER A 14 7.23 -11.28 -6.85
CA SER A 14 8.43 -10.87 -7.58
C SER A 14 8.10 -10.28 -8.96
N ILE A 15 9.03 -9.53 -9.57
CA ILE A 15 8.89 -9.05 -10.95
C ILE A 15 8.79 -10.25 -11.91
N GLN A 16 9.59 -11.28 -11.67
CA GLN A 16 9.55 -12.52 -12.45
C GLN A 16 8.17 -13.17 -12.41
N GLU A 17 7.57 -13.37 -11.24
CA GLU A 17 6.21 -13.91 -11.11
C GLU A 17 5.17 -13.06 -11.84
N ASN A 18 5.34 -11.74 -11.78
CA ASN A 18 4.46 -10.79 -12.48
C ASN A 18 4.57 -10.91 -14.01
N ILE A 19 5.75 -11.16 -14.57
CA ILE A 19 5.96 -11.32 -16.02
C ILE A 19 5.49 -12.69 -16.48
N LEU A 20 5.85 -13.76 -15.75
CA LEU A 20 5.45 -15.13 -16.09
C LEU A 20 3.94 -15.33 -15.98
N PHE A 21 3.32 -14.71 -14.98
CA PHE A 21 1.87 -14.66 -14.75
C PHE A 21 1.20 -16.04 -14.81
N GLY A 22 1.83 -17.03 -14.18
CA GLY A 22 1.39 -18.43 -14.15
C GLY A 22 1.91 -19.32 -15.27
N SER A 23 2.69 -18.77 -16.21
CA SER A 23 3.35 -19.52 -17.29
C SER A 23 4.67 -20.13 -16.81
N VAL A 24 5.09 -21.23 -17.44
CA VAL A 24 6.38 -21.87 -17.14
C VAL A 24 7.52 -21.01 -17.66
N MET A 25 8.58 -20.86 -16.87
CA MET A 25 9.75 -20.07 -17.25
C MET A 25 10.63 -20.79 -18.27
N ASP A 26 10.65 -20.29 -19.51
CA ASP A 26 11.71 -20.47 -20.49
C ASP A 26 12.79 -19.36 -20.31
N PRO A 27 14.02 -19.70 -19.88
CA PRO A 27 15.08 -18.72 -19.63
C PRO A 27 15.54 -17.94 -20.86
N VAL A 28 15.49 -18.54 -22.06
CA VAL A 28 15.97 -17.91 -23.29
C VAL A 28 14.93 -16.89 -23.75
N TRP A 29 13.68 -17.31 -23.85
CA TRP A 29 12.58 -16.42 -24.21
C TRP A 29 12.38 -15.29 -23.19
N TYR A 30 12.51 -15.60 -21.90
CA TYR A 30 12.38 -14.59 -20.84
C TYR A 30 13.44 -13.48 -20.98
N ARG A 31 14.68 -13.84 -21.30
CA ARG A 31 15.74 -12.86 -21.54
C ARG A 31 15.45 -11.98 -22.76
N GLU A 32 14.99 -12.59 -23.86
CA GLU A 32 14.61 -11.86 -25.07
C GLU A 32 13.46 -10.87 -24.80
N VAL A 33 12.47 -11.27 -23.99
CA VAL A 33 11.38 -10.38 -23.57
C VAL A 33 11.90 -9.20 -22.73
N LEU A 34 12.81 -9.45 -21.78
CA LEU A 34 13.40 -8.38 -20.97
C LEU A 34 14.20 -7.37 -21.80
N GLU A 35 14.94 -7.85 -22.80
CA GLU A 35 15.69 -7.01 -23.75
C GLU A 35 14.74 -6.18 -24.63
N THR A 36 13.72 -6.83 -25.22
CA THR A 36 12.72 -6.18 -26.08
C THR A 36 11.93 -5.10 -25.35
N CYS A 37 11.63 -5.33 -24.06
CA CYS A 37 10.92 -4.37 -23.23
C CYS A 37 11.85 -3.34 -22.55
N CYS A 38 13.14 -3.28 -22.89
CA CYS A 38 14.10 -2.35 -22.29
C CYS A 38 14.20 -2.42 -20.75
N LEU A 39 13.90 -3.59 -20.16
CA LEU A 39 13.86 -3.78 -18.70
C LEU A 39 15.21 -4.11 -18.07
N VAL A 40 16.21 -4.51 -18.87
CA VAL A 40 17.52 -4.96 -18.36
C VAL A 40 18.15 -3.92 -17.42
N LYS A 41 18.18 -2.65 -17.84
CA LYS A 41 18.76 -1.56 -17.04
C LYS A 41 17.93 -1.26 -15.79
N ASP A 42 16.61 -1.42 -15.84
CA ASP A 42 15.75 -1.23 -14.67
C ASP A 42 16.02 -2.30 -13.62
N LEU A 43 16.23 -3.55 -14.04
CA LEU A 43 16.51 -4.67 -13.15
C LEU A 43 17.90 -4.56 -12.50
N GLU A 44 18.91 -4.05 -13.20
CA GLU A 44 20.26 -3.83 -12.64
C GLU A 44 20.28 -2.86 -11.46
N ILE A 45 19.33 -1.90 -11.41
CA ILE A 45 19.21 -0.91 -10.33
C ILE A 45 18.52 -1.51 -9.10
N LEU A 46 17.76 -2.59 -9.26
CA LEU A 46 17.01 -3.21 -8.17
C LEU A 46 17.91 -4.14 -7.35
N PRO A 47 17.74 -4.18 -6.01
CA PRO A 47 18.64 -4.89 -5.11
C PRO A 47 18.71 -6.41 -5.36
N PHE A 48 17.66 -7.03 -5.93
CA PHE A 48 17.62 -8.45 -6.25
C PHE A 48 17.25 -8.71 -7.72
N GLY A 49 17.45 -7.73 -8.61
CA GLY A 49 17.03 -7.87 -10.00
C GLY A 49 15.55 -8.20 -10.14
N ASP A 50 15.24 -9.24 -10.91
CA ASP A 50 13.87 -9.70 -11.18
C ASP A 50 13.21 -10.48 -10.03
N LEU A 51 13.99 -10.92 -9.04
CA LEU A 51 13.49 -11.54 -7.81
C LEU A 51 13.10 -10.52 -6.73
N THR A 52 13.24 -9.23 -7.01
CA THR A 52 12.84 -8.16 -6.09
C THR A 52 11.32 -8.22 -5.85
N GLU A 53 10.91 -8.33 -4.58
CA GLU A 53 9.49 -8.30 -4.21
C GLU A 53 8.89 -6.90 -4.37
N ILE A 54 7.75 -6.87 -5.06
CA ILE A 54 6.98 -5.67 -5.33
C ILE A 54 5.85 -5.56 -4.30
N GLY A 55 5.73 -4.38 -3.67
CA GLY A 55 4.63 -4.06 -2.75
C GLY A 55 3.27 -3.93 -3.46
N GLU A 56 2.19 -3.78 -2.68
CA GLU A 56 0.83 -3.64 -3.23
C GLU A 56 0.78 -2.53 -4.31
N ARG A 57 0.17 -2.85 -5.46
CA ARG A 57 0.04 -1.94 -6.63
C ARG A 57 1.37 -1.38 -7.16
N GLY A 58 2.50 -2.04 -6.91
CA GLY A 58 3.78 -1.59 -7.45
C GLY A 58 4.38 -0.37 -6.76
N ALA A 59 4.08 -0.11 -5.49
CA ALA A 59 4.51 1.12 -4.78
C ALA A 59 6.02 1.46 -4.93
N ASN A 60 6.88 0.45 -5.12
CA ASN A 60 8.33 0.62 -5.22
C ASN A 60 8.84 0.93 -6.65
N LEU A 61 7.94 1.04 -7.65
CA LEU A 61 8.30 1.19 -9.07
C LEU A 61 7.77 2.51 -9.63
N SER A 62 8.53 3.11 -10.56
CA SER A 62 8.06 4.27 -11.34
C SER A 62 6.95 3.88 -12.33
N GLY A 63 6.10 4.83 -12.74
CA GLY A 63 5.02 4.57 -13.70
C GLY A 63 5.49 3.90 -15.01
N GLY A 64 6.59 4.39 -15.60
CA GLY A 64 7.18 3.80 -16.79
C GLY A 64 7.70 2.37 -16.59
N GLN A 65 8.26 2.06 -15.41
CA GLN A 65 8.68 0.69 -15.07
C GLN A 65 7.46 -0.23 -14.94
N LYS A 66 6.37 0.23 -14.30
CA LYS A 66 5.13 -0.56 -14.20
C LYS A 66 4.56 -0.87 -15.59
N GLN A 67 4.52 0.10 -16.50
CA GLN A 67 4.07 -0.12 -17.87
C GLN A 67 4.96 -1.12 -18.62
N ARG A 68 6.30 -0.99 -18.53
CA ARG A 68 7.23 -1.94 -19.16
C ARG A 68 7.06 -3.38 -18.64
N ILE A 69 6.80 -3.57 -17.35
CA ILE A 69 6.54 -4.90 -16.78
C ILE A 69 5.22 -5.48 -17.31
N GLN A 70 4.17 -4.67 -17.49
CA GLN A 70 2.94 -5.14 -18.12
C GLN A 70 3.13 -5.52 -19.59
N LEU A 71 3.92 -4.74 -20.34
CA LEU A 71 4.30 -5.07 -21.72
C LEU A 71 5.06 -6.40 -21.76
N ALA A 72 6.04 -6.59 -20.88
CA ALA A 72 6.76 -7.85 -20.76
C ALA A 72 5.81 -9.03 -20.46
N ARG A 73 4.86 -8.86 -19.53
CA ARG A 73 3.81 -9.86 -19.25
C ARG A 73 3.00 -10.23 -20.49
N ALA A 74 2.56 -9.22 -21.25
CA ALA A 74 1.78 -9.43 -22.46
C ALA A 74 2.59 -10.14 -23.57
N LEU A 75 3.84 -9.72 -23.78
CA LEU A 75 4.72 -10.34 -24.77
C LEU A 75 5.07 -11.78 -24.41
N TYR A 76 5.41 -12.03 -23.14
CA TYR A 76 5.77 -13.37 -22.67
C TYR A 76 4.67 -14.40 -22.91
N ARG A 77 3.40 -13.98 -22.77
CA ARG A 77 2.23 -14.82 -23.03
C ARG A 77 2.13 -15.31 -24.49
N ASN A 78 2.78 -14.62 -25.44
CA ASN A 78 2.79 -14.95 -26.88
C ASN A 78 1.39 -15.25 -27.45
N ALA A 79 0.43 -14.34 -27.25
CA ALA A 79 -0.93 -14.49 -27.76
C ALA A 79 -1.01 -14.24 -29.28
N ASP A 80 -2.15 -14.53 -29.90
CA ASP A 80 -2.39 -14.19 -31.32
C ASP A 80 -2.87 -12.75 -31.53
N VAL A 81 -3.59 -12.21 -30.53
CA VAL A 81 -4.19 -10.87 -30.55
C VAL A 81 -3.78 -10.09 -29.30
N TYR A 82 -3.31 -8.86 -29.53
CA TYR A 82 -2.83 -7.90 -28.53
C TYR A 82 -3.70 -6.65 -28.53
N PHE A 83 -4.16 -6.27 -27.33
CA PHE A 83 -4.85 -5.01 -27.08
C PHE A 83 -3.98 -4.17 -26.17
N LEU A 84 -3.56 -3.01 -26.66
CA LEU A 84 -2.65 -2.09 -25.99
C LEU A 84 -3.37 -0.76 -25.77
N ASP A 85 -3.73 -0.48 -24.52
CA ASP A 85 -4.42 0.76 -24.13
C ASP A 85 -3.40 1.76 -23.56
N ASP A 86 -2.98 2.70 -24.42
CA ASP A 86 -2.02 3.77 -24.16
C ASP A 86 -0.75 3.35 -23.38
N PRO A 87 -0.01 2.34 -23.89
CA PRO A 87 1.05 1.64 -23.16
C PRO A 87 2.36 2.43 -22.99
N PHE A 88 2.47 3.62 -23.60
CA PHE A 88 3.70 4.42 -23.61
C PHE A 88 3.55 5.77 -22.89
N SER A 89 2.37 6.08 -22.38
CA SER A 89 2.06 7.37 -21.74
C SER A 89 2.94 7.71 -20.54
N ALA A 90 3.40 6.71 -19.78
CA ALA A 90 4.25 6.90 -18.61
C ALA A 90 5.76 6.72 -18.92
N VAL A 91 6.13 6.59 -20.20
CA VAL A 91 7.49 6.31 -20.66
C VAL A 91 8.06 7.53 -21.41
N ASP A 92 9.35 7.82 -21.24
CA ASP A 92 10.00 8.91 -21.98
C ASP A 92 10.04 8.66 -23.49
N ALA A 93 9.98 9.73 -24.29
CA ALA A 93 9.84 9.66 -25.75
C ALA A 93 10.88 8.76 -26.45
N GLN A 94 12.14 8.80 -26.01
CA GLN A 94 13.20 7.97 -26.58
C GLN A 94 12.95 6.48 -26.29
N THR A 95 12.62 6.14 -25.05
CA THR A 95 12.31 4.76 -24.66
C THR A 95 11.01 4.29 -25.31
N ALA A 96 9.99 5.15 -25.42
CA ALA A 96 8.74 4.87 -26.11
C ALA A 96 8.98 4.56 -27.60
N THR A 97 9.83 5.33 -28.29
CA THR A 97 10.20 5.06 -29.69
C THR A 97 10.94 3.73 -29.84
N SER A 98 11.86 3.43 -28.93
CA SER A 98 12.58 2.15 -28.92
C SER A 98 11.62 0.97 -28.70
N LEU A 99 10.72 1.08 -27.73
CA LEU A 99 9.68 0.08 -27.47
C LEU A 99 8.77 -0.06 -28.68
N PHE A 100 8.31 1.03 -29.28
CA PHE A 100 7.47 0.96 -30.47
C PHE A 100 8.11 0.16 -31.61
N ASN A 101 9.38 0.45 -31.93
CA ASN A 101 10.09 -0.22 -33.01
C ASN A 101 10.42 -1.69 -32.70
N GLU A 102 10.97 -1.98 -31.52
CA GLU A 102 11.40 -3.35 -31.17
C GLU A 102 10.23 -4.24 -30.72
N TYR A 103 9.25 -3.69 -30.01
CA TYR A 103 8.11 -4.44 -29.48
C TYR A 103 6.96 -4.51 -30.50
N VAL A 104 6.41 -3.37 -30.91
CA VAL A 104 5.19 -3.36 -31.75
C VAL A 104 5.52 -3.75 -33.18
N MET A 105 6.53 -3.11 -33.78
CA MET A 105 6.84 -3.32 -35.20
C MET A 105 7.63 -4.60 -35.46
N ARG A 106 8.53 -5.01 -34.56
CA ARG A 106 9.38 -6.20 -34.75
C ARG A 106 8.83 -7.43 -34.05
N ALA A 107 8.73 -7.43 -32.71
CA ALA A 107 8.33 -8.62 -31.95
C ALA A 107 6.88 -9.05 -32.21
N LEU A 108 5.97 -8.10 -32.46
CA LEU A 108 4.57 -8.36 -32.78
C LEU A 108 4.24 -8.33 -34.27
N SER A 109 5.24 -8.30 -35.16
CA SER A 109 5.07 -8.19 -36.63
C SER A 109 4.11 -9.21 -37.25
N ALA A 110 4.05 -10.43 -36.72
CA ALA A 110 3.18 -11.51 -37.21
C ALA A 110 1.85 -11.63 -36.44
N LYS A 111 1.57 -10.71 -35.50
CA LYS A 111 0.42 -10.78 -34.57
C LYS A 111 -0.59 -9.68 -34.89
N THR A 112 -1.85 -9.88 -34.48
CA THR A 112 -2.86 -8.82 -34.58
C THR A 112 -2.72 -7.86 -33.39
N VAL A 113 -2.52 -6.57 -33.67
CA VAL A 113 -2.33 -5.55 -32.63
C VAL A 113 -3.36 -4.44 -32.78
N LEU A 114 -4.12 -4.15 -31.73
CA LEU A 114 -4.93 -2.95 -31.59
C LEU A 114 -4.27 -2.03 -30.55
N LEU A 115 -3.72 -0.90 -31.01
CA LEU A 115 -3.14 0.12 -30.16
C LEU A 115 -4.09 1.31 -30.06
N VAL A 116 -4.52 1.63 -28.85
CA VAL A 116 -5.19 2.90 -28.53
C VAL A 116 -4.12 3.83 -27.97
N THR A 117 -3.94 5.02 -28.55
CA THR A 117 -2.95 5.98 -28.05
C THR A 117 -3.35 7.41 -28.38
N HIS A 118 -2.89 8.34 -27.54
CA HIS A 118 -2.94 9.77 -27.80
C HIS A 118 -1.74 10.28 -28.60
N GLN A 119 -0.67 9.48 -28.73
CA GLN A 119 0.56 9.88 -29.43
C GLN A 119 0.43 9.60 -30.93
N VAL A 120 0.23 10.67 -31.69
CA VAL A 120 -0.09 10.61 -33.13
C VAL A 120 1.09 10.12 -33.97
N ASP A 121 2.32 10.34 -33.50
CA ASP A 121 3.56 10.03 -34.21
C ASP A 121 3.70 8.53 -34.53
N PHE A 122 3.15 7.66 -33.68
CA PHE A 122 3.21 6.21 -33.88
C PHE A 122 2.19 5.69 -34.89
N LEU A 123 1.12 6.46 -35.18
CA LEU A 123 0.05 6.03 -36.08
C LEU A 123 0.50 5.91 -37.54
N LEU A 124 1.59 6.59 -37.91
CA LEU A 124 2.20 6.53 -39.25
C LEU A 124 2.58 5.11 -39.69
N ALA A 125 2.94 4.25 -38.74
CA ALA A 125 3.41 2.90 -39.01
C ALA A 125 2.30 1.84 -39.00
N PHE A 126 1.04 2.23 -38.73
CA PHE A 126 -0.09 1.31 -38.70
C PHE A 126 -0.76 1.16 -40.08
N ASP A 127 -1.21 -0.06 -40.38
CA ASP A 127 -1.91 -0.38 -41.64
C ASP A 127 -3.26 0.36 -41.76
N SER A 128 -3.96 0.59 -40.65
CA SER A 128 -5.25 1.27 -40.60
C SER A 128 -5.42 1.98 -39.26
N VAL A 129 -5.99 3.18 -39.30
CA VAL A 129 -6.29 4.04 -38.15
C VAL A 129 -7.80 4.28 -38.09
N LEU A 130 -8.35 4.26 -36.87
CA LEU A 130 -9.77 4.51 -36.60
C LEU A 130 -9.90 5.81 -35.81
N LEU A 131 -10.56 6.82 -36.38
CA LEU A 131 -10.84 8.08 -35.69
C LEU A 131 -12.16 7.97 -34.94
N MET A 132 -12.12 8.06 -33.61
CA MET A 132 -13.30 8.06 -32.76
C MET A 132 -13.61 9.46 -32.22
N PHE A 133 -14.89 9.83 -32.18
CA PHE A 133 -15.35 11.07 -31.55
C PHE A 133 -16.71 10.83 -30.90
N ALA A 134 -16.88 11.28 -29.65
CA ALA A 134 -18.13 11.14 -28.89
C ALA A 134 -18.70 9.70 -28.83
N GLY A 135 -17.83 8.68 -28.85
CA GLY A 135 -18.21 7.27 -28.78
C GLY A 135 -18.55 6.60 -30.13
N GLU A 136 -18.46 7.32 -31.26
CA GLU A 136 -18.68 6.78 -32.60
C GLU A 136 -17.38 6.78 -33.42
N ILE A 137 -17.21 5.80 -34.32
CA ILE A 137 -16.14 5.81 -35.33
C ILE A 137 -16.57 6.75 -36.44
N VAL A 138 -15.87 7.88 -36.56
CA VAL A 138 -16.17 8.93 -37.55
C VAL A 138 -15.62 8.54 -38.92
N GLU A 139 -14.34 8.14 -38.95
CA GLU A 139 -13.63 7.76 -40.18
C GLU A 139 -12.62 6.64 -39.88
N ALA A 140 -12.33 5.84 -40.90
CA ALA A 140 -11.36 4.76 -40.86
C ALA A 140 -10.56 4.76 -42.17
N GLY A 141 -9.24 4.66 -42.10
CA GLY A 141 -8.36 4.67 -43.28
C GLY A 141 -6.89 4.63 -42.90
N THR A 142 -6.01 4.74 -43.88
CA THR A 142 -4.57 4.90 -43.60
C THR A 142 -4.28 6.30 -43.04
N TYR A 143 -3.13 6.49 -42.39
CA TYR A 143 -2.73 7.79 -41.83
C TYR A 143 -2.82 8.92 -42.87
N ASP A 144 -2.24 8.71 -44.06
CA ASP A 144 -2.24 9.71 -45.14
C ASP A 144 -3.65 10.02 -45.66
N GLN A 145 -4.54 9.01 -45.70
CA GLN A 145 -5.93 9.20 -46.11
C GLN A 145 -6.69 10.06 -45.10
N LEU A 146 -6.56 9.76 -43.81
CA LEU A 146 -7.22 10.54 -42.74
C LEU A 146 -6.68 11.96 -42.65
N LEU A 147 -5.37 12.15 -42.85
CA LEU A 147 -4.76 13.47 -42.90
C LEU A 147 -5.27 14.30 -44.08
N ALA A 148 -5.60 13.67 -45.21
CA ALA A 148 -6.17 14.36 -46.37
C ALA A 148 -7.69 14.58 -46.26
N SER A 149 -8.44 13.62 -45.70
CA SER A 149 -9.91 13.63 -45.68
C SER A 149 -10.53 14.35 -44.50
N SER A 150 -9.90 14.28 -43.31
CA SER A 150 -10.54 14.66 -42.06
C SER A 150 -9.91 15.88 -41.42
N ARG A 151 -10.66 17.00 -41.39
CA ARG A 151 -10.24 18.21 -40.68
C ARG A 151 -10.03 17.96 -39.18
N LYS A 152 -10.85 17.10 -38.57
CA LYS A 152 -10.72 16.75 -37.15
C LYS A 152 -9.42 16.00 -36.85
N PHE A 153 -8.99 15.13 -37.76
CA PHE A 153 -7.70 14.44 -37.63
C PHE A 153 -6.53 15.43 -37.81
N GLN A 154 -6.63 16.34 -38.79
CA GLN A 154 -5.65 17.42 -38.96
C GLN A 154 -5.53 18.30 -37.72
N ASP A 155 -6.64 18.70 -37.11
CA ASP A 155 -6.65 19.50 -35.89
C ASP A 155 -5.96 18.76 -34.73
N LEU A 156 -6.18 17.44 -34.62
CA LEU A 156 -5.54 16.58 -33.62
C LEU A 156 -4.03 16.44 -33.85
N VAL A 157 -3.59 16.21 -35.09
CA VAL A 157 -2.16 16.16 -35.48
C VAL A 157 -1.48 17.50 -35.24
N ASN A 158 -2.13 18.61 -35.61
CA ASN A 158 -1.59 19.96 -35.43
C ASN A 158 -1.50 20.36 -33.96
N ALA A 159 -2.48 19.98 -33.13
CA ALA A 159 -2.42 20.19 -31.69
C ALA A 159 -1.21 19.46 -31.07
N HIS A 160 -0.97 18.21 -31.47
CA HIS A 160 0.21 17.46 -31.04
C HIS A 160 1.52 18.11 -31.50
N ASN A 161 1.62 18.47 -32.79
CA ASN A 161 2.80 19.12 -33.35
C ASN A 161 3.10 20.50 -32.75
N ASN A 162 2.09 21.26 -32.33
CA ASN A 162 2.30 22.55 -31.65
C ASN A 162 2.81 22.37 -30.21
N THR A 163 2.44 21.26 -29.57
CA THR A 163 2.93 20.91 -28.22
C THR A 163 4.40 20.47 -28.28
N VAL A 164 4.79 19.74 -29.33
CA VAL A 164 6.18 19.29 -29.57
C VAL A 164 7.04 20.40 -30.22
N GLY A 165 6.45 21.23 -31.08
CA GLY A 165 7.12 22.32 -31.80
C GLY A 165 7.58 23.47 -30.90
N TYR A 166 6.90 23.69 -29.77
CA TYR A 166 7.35 24.65 -28.75
C TYR A 166 8.65 24.23 -28.05
N GLU A 167 9.05 22.95 -28.10
CA GLU A 167 10.36 22.47 -27.64
C GLU A 167 11.49 22.71 -28.66
N MET A 168 11.18 22.92 -29.95
CA MET A 168 12.19 23.12 -31.00
C MET A 168 12.37 24.57 -31.47
N ASP A 169 11.33 25.42 -31.35
CA ASP A 169 11.33 26.80 -31.89
C ASP A 169 11.90 27.91 -30.97
N ILE A 170 12.50 27.56 -29.83
CA ILE A 170 13.27 28.54 -29.01
C ILE A 170 14.65 28.86 -29.65
N SER A 171 15.02 28.17 -30.74
CA SER A 171 16.36 28.30 -31.35
C SER A 171 16.50 29.31 -32.49
N SER A 172 15.55 30.24 -32.71
CA SER A 172 15.78 31.36 -33.63
C SER A 172 14.91 32.60 -33.41
N SER A 173 15.11 33.34 -32.32
CA SER A 173 14.93 34.80 -32.33
C SER A 173 15.47 35.49 -31.07
N SER A 174 16.72 35.93 -31.10
CA SER A 174 17.18 36.98 -30.19
C SER A 174 18.25 37.84 -30.83
N ASN A 175 17.83 38.95 -31.46
CA ASN A 175 18.70 40.08 -31.74
C ASN A 175 18.59 41.10 -30.61
N GLY A 176 19.69 41.21 -29.84
CA GLY A 176 20.08 42.41 -29.11
C GLY A 176 19.45 42.67 -27.74
N ARG A 177 20.16 42.32 -26.66
CA ARG A 177 20.59 43.28 -25.62
C ARG A 177 21.54 42.65 -24.58
N THR A 178 22.77 43.15 -24.63
CA THR A 178 23.72 43.53 -23.56
C THR A 178 24.12 42.54 -22.46
N MET A 179 25.43 42.26 -22.46
CA MET A 179 26.24 41.53 -21.47
C MET A 179 26.13 42.07 -20.04
N ALA A 180 26.05 41.18 -19.05
CA ALA A 180 26.68 41.35 -17.74
C ALA A 180 26.98 39.99 -17.08
N SER A 181 28.26 39.83 -16.69
CA SER A 181 28.89 38.88 -15.75
C SER A 181 28.70 37.36 -15.92
N LYS A 182 29.79 36.74 -16.42
CA LYS A 182 30.21 35.36 -16.18
C LYS A 182 30.67 35.19 -14.72
N GLU A 183 30.34 34.03 -14.13
CA GLU A 183 31.01 33.27 -13.04
C GLU A 183 29.90 32.43 -12.34
N VAL A 184 29.92 31.12 -12.07
CA VAL A 184 30.86 30.00 -12.15
C VAL A 184 29.98 28.73 -12.29
N ILE A 185 30.28 27.81 -13.21
CA ILE A 185 29.79 26.42 -13.14
C ILE A 185 31.04 25.55 -13.17
N GLU A 186 31.41 24.98 -12.03
CA GLU A 186 32.47 23.99 -11.96
C GLU A 186 31.97 22.64 -12.48
N ASN A 187 32.75 22.06 -13.40
CA ASN A 187 32.52 20.75 -13.98
C ASN A 187 32.72 19.66 -12.91
N VAL A 188 31.65 18.96 -12.53
CA VAL A 188 31.76 17.75 -11.69
C VAL A 188 31.99 16.53 -12.58
N HIS A 189 33.17 15.92 -12.42
CA HIS A 189 33.47 14.59 -12.96
C HIS A 189 32.75 13.53 -12.13
N VAL A 190 31.83 12.79 -12.76
CA VAL A 190 31.20 11.60 -12.17
C VAL A 190 32.15 10.42 -12.36
N LYS A 191 32.66 9.86 -11.25
CA LYS A 191 33.24 8.51 -11.23
C LYS A 191 32.18 7.57 -10.67
N GLU A 192 31.69 6.66 -11.50
CA GLU A 192 30.90 5.52 -11.05
C GLU A 192 31.85 4.45 -10.49
N GLU A 193 31.78 4.19 -9.19
CA GLU A 193 32.32 2.97 -8.59
C GLU A 193 31.14 2.06 -8.21
N PRO A 194 31.12 0.79 -8.64
CA PRO A 194 30.06 -0.15 -8.28
C PRO A 194 30.34 -0.71 -6.88
N ILE A 195 29.50 -0.38 -5.91
CA ILE A 195 29.50 -1.00 -4.58
C ILE A 195 28.41 -2.07 -4.56
N MET A 196 28.81 -3.33 -4.41
CA MET A 196 27.89 -4.45 -4.20
C MET A 196 27.13 -4.25 -2.88
N ALA A 197 25.82 -4.05 -2.96
CA ALA A 197 24.95 -3.94 -1.80
C ALA A 197 24.69 -5.34 -1.20
N ASN A 198 25.02 -5.53 0.07
CA ASN A 198 24.55 -6.68 0.85
C ASN A 198 23.01 -6.63 0.92
N GLY A 199 22.36 -7.64 0.35
CA GLY A 199 20.91 -7.66 0.11
C GLY A 199 20.09 -7.87 1.38
N GLU A 200 19.35 -6.84 1.79
CA GLU A 200 18.12 -6.97 2.57
C GLU A 200 16.92 -6.72 1.65
N GLN A 201 15.93 -7.62 1.65
CA GLN A 201 14.70 -7.51 0.87
C GLN A 201 13.93 -6.20 1.14
N LEU A 202 13.26 -5.67 0.10
CA LEU A 202 12.52 -4.41 0.20
C LEU A 202 11.35 -4.51 1.18
N ILE A 203 10.73 -5.69 1.26
CA ILE A 203 9.65 -6.05 2.18
C ILE A 203 10.27 -6.99 3.20
N LYS A 204 10.29 -6.58 4.47
CA LYS A 204 10.58 -7.51 5.57
C LYS A 204 9.30 -8.29 5.82
N GLN A 205 9.37 -9.62 5.80
CA GLN A 205 8.27 -10.44 6.30
C GLN A 205 8.05 -10.09 7.78
N GLU A 206 6.79 -10.07 8.22
CA GLU A 206 6.44 -9.82 9.62
C GLU A 206 7.13 -10.89 10.48
N GLU A 207 8.20 -10.51 11.17
CA GLU A 207 8.91 -11.39 12.08
C GLU A 207 8.04 -11.64 13.30
N ARG A 208 7.65 -12.90 13.53
CA ARG A 208 6.97 -13.29 14.75
C ARG A 208 8.00 -13.35 15.87
N GLU A 209 7.81 -12.57 16.94
CA GLU A 209 8.60 -12.74 18.15
C GLU A 209 8.42 -14.17 18.68
N THR A 210 9.52 -14.91 18.78
CA THR A 210 9.53 -16.26 19.32
C THR A 210 9.99 -16.21 20.78
N GLY A 211 9.06 -16.28 21.72
CA GLY A 211 9.37 -16.30 23.15
C GLY A 211 8.15 -16.03 24.02
N ASP A 212 8.23 -16.40 25.30
CA ASP A 212 7.24 -16.01 26.30
C ASP A 212 7.69 -14.69 26.94
N THR A 213 6.95 -13.61 26.68
CA THR A 213 7.19 -12.27 27.27
C THR A 213 6.67 -12.16 28.71
N GLY A 214 6.08 -13.23 29.25
CA GLY A 214 5.61 -13.35 30.62
C GLY A 214 4.53 -12.30 30.94
N PHE A 215 4.68 -11.59 32.06
CA PHE A 215 3.69 -10.62 32.53
C PHE A 215 3.85 -9.21 31.93
N LYS A 216 4.87 -8.96 31.12
CA LYS A 216 5.22 -7.61 30.61
C LYS A 216 4.09 -6.97 29.78
N PRO A 217 3.46 -7.67 28.82
CA PRO A 217 2.35 -7.10 28.02
C PRO A 217 1.14 -6.70 28.86
N TYR A 218 0.83 -7.50 29.90
CA TYR A 218 -0.26 -7.22 30.83
C TYR A 218 -0.01 -5.94 31.63
N LEU A 219 1.22 -5.75 32.09
CA LEU A 219 1.58 -4.56 32.87
C LEU A 219 1.53 -3.29 32.02
N GLN A 220 1.94 -3.38 30.75
CA GLN A 220 1.87 -2.27 29.80
C GLN A 220 0.42 -1.89 29.50
N TYR A 221 -0.46 -2.87 29.27
CA TYR A 221 -1.89 -2.64 29.10
C TYR A 221 -2.49 -1.90 30.31
N LEU A 222 -2.16 -2.34 31.54
CA LEU A 222 -2.66 -1.72 32.77
C LEU A 222 -2.07 -0.33 33.06
N ARG A 223 -0.82 -0.08 32.61
CA ARG A 223 -0.14 1.21 32.76
C ARG A 223 -0.70 2.27 31.81
N HIS A 224 -1.33 1.88 30.72
CA HIS A 224 -1.91 2.81 29.77
C HIS A 224 -3.23 3.42 30.32
N HIS A 225 -3.32 4.75 30.32
CA HIS A 225 -4.45 5.52 30.89
C HIS A 225 -4.78 5.10 32.34
N LYS A 226 -6.00 5.36 32.83
CA LYS A 226 -6.54 4.92 34.12
C LYS A 226 -6.71 3.37 34.23
N GLY A 227 -5.92 2.57 33.49
CA GLY A 227 -6.05 1.10 33.42
C GLY A 227 -5.98 0.42 34.79
N PHE A 228 -5.02 0.79 35.64
CA PHE A 228 -4.97 0.32 37.04
C PHE A 228 -6.22 0.71 37.86
N LEU A 229 -6.79 1.88 37.63
CA LEU A 229 -8.02 2.33 38.31
C LEU A 229 -9.24 1.54 37.85
N TYR A 230 -9.37 1.24 36.55
CA TYR A 230 -10.44 0.37 36.06
C TYR A 230 -10.27 -1.08 36.52
N PHE A 231 -9.04 -1.59 36.58
CA PHE A 231 -8.75 -2.94 37.08
C PHE A 231 -9.12 -3.07 38.57
N THR A 232 -8.71 -2.10 39.40
CA THR A 232 -9.08 -2.05 40.81
C THR A 232 -10.59 -1.87 41.02
N LEU A 233 -11.26 -1.04 40.21
CA LEU A 233 -12.71 -0.88 40.24
C LEU A 233 -13.44 -2.15 39.79
N ALA A 234 -12.92 -2.86 38.79
CA ALA A 234 -13.47 -4.14 38.32
C ALA A 234 -13.34 -5.22 39.40
N ILE A 235 -12.21 -5.31 40.09
CA ILE A 235 -12.03 -6.19 41.25
C ILE A 235 -13.05 -5.82 42.35
N LEU A 236 -13.19 -4.53 42.66
CA LEU A 236 -14.16 -4.05 43.64
C LEU A 236 -15.60 -4.44 43.25
N PHE A 237 -16.01 -4.21 42.00
CA PHE A 237 -17.31 -4.62 41.50
C PHE A 237 -17.49 -6.13 41.48
N HIS A 238 -16.44 -6.90 41.23
CA HIS A 238 -16.51 -8.36 41.27
C HIS A 238 -16.69 -8.87 42.71
N VAL A 239 -16.02 -8.25 43.68
CA VAL A 239 -16.23 -8.53 45.11
C VAL A 239 -17.65 -8.17 45.52
N VAL A 240 -18.15 -6.98 45.13
CA VAL A 240 -19.54 -6.56 45.38
C VAL A 240 -20.53 -7.49 44.68
N PHE A 241 -20.23 -7.96 43.47
CA PHE A 241 -21.04 -8.92 42.74
C PHE A 241 -21.05 -10.29 43.39
N ILE A 242 -19.94 -10.77 43.97
CA ILE A 242 -19.90 -12.03 44.73
C ILE A 242 -20.75 -11.90 46.00
N ILE A 243 -20.63 -10.78 46.72
CA ILE A 243 -21.49 -10.48 47.88
C ILE A 243 -22.96 -10.41 47.44
N GLY A 244 -23.22 -9.72 46.33
CA GLY A 244 -24.53 -9.62 45.71
C GLY A 244 -25.06 -10.97 45.22
N GLN A 245 -24.22 -11.86 44.72
CA GLN A 245 -24.56 -13.23 44.32
C GLN A 245 -24.88 -14.11 45.51
N ALA A 246 -24.24 -13.89 46.66
CA ALA A 246 -24.63 -14.57 47.89
C ALA A 246 -26.04 -14.11 48.33
N ILE A 247 -26.31 -12.80 48.27
CA ILE A 247 -27.62 -12.20 48.57
C ILE A 247 -28.68 -12.62 47.52
N GLN A 248 -28.27 -12.68 46.25
CA GLN A 248 -29.10 -13.09 45.14
C GLN A 248 -29.38 -14.58 45.21
N SER A 249 -28.42 -15.47 45.45
CA SER A 249 -28.68 -16.92 45.57
C SER A 249 -29.71 -17.22 46.66
N TYR A 250 -29.74 -16.40 47.70
CA TYR A 250 -30.78 -16.39 48.71
C TYR A 250 -32.15 -15.91 48.18
N TRP A 251 -32.19 -14.85 47.37
CA TRP A 251 -33.42 -14.28 46.77
C TRP A 251 -33.93 -15.04 45.50
N LEU A 252 -33.04 -15.63 44.73
CA LEU A 252 -33.28 -16.39 43.50
C LEU A 252 -33.77 -17.81 43.87
N ALA A 253 -33.35 -18.38 45.00
CA ALA A 253 -34.03 -19.57 45.55
C ALA A 253 -35.54 -19.34 45.79
N SER A 254 -35.98 -18.10 46.02
CA SER A 254 -37.40 -17.72 46.09
C SER A 254 -38.04 -17.30 44.76
N GLU A 255 -37.28 -16.83 43.77
CA GLU A 255 -37.83 -16.25 42.52
C GLU A 255 -37.61 -17.11 41.24
N ILE A 256 -36.75 -18.15 41.26
CA ILE A 256 -36.43 -19.06 40.11
C ILE A 256 -37.59 -19.99 39.73
N GLN A 257 -38.76 -19.88 40.36
CA GLN A 257 -39.95 -20.59 39.89
C GLN A 257 -40.63 -19.89 38.69
N SER A 258 -40.25 -18.65 38.31
CA SER A 258 -41.05 -17.87 37.33
C SER A 258 -40.40 -17.41 36.01
N SER A 259 -39.08 -17.19 35.90
CA SER A 259 -38.57 -16.25 34.87
C SER A 259 -37.46 -16.73 33.89
N GLN A 260 -37.25 -18.03 33.70
CA GLN A 260 -36.19 -18.54 32.78
C GLN A 260 -36.50 -18.42 31.26
N ARG A 261 -37.70 -17.99 30.85
CA ARG A 261 -38.11 -18.06 29.43
C ARG A 261 -37.60 -16.95 28.51
N HIS A 262 -37.15 -15.80 29.02
CA HIS A 262 -36.88 -14.63 28.17
C HIS A 262 -35.40 -14.42 27.80
N TYR A 263 -34.46 -15.06 28.51
CA TYR A 263 -33.03 -14.82 28.33
C TYR A 263 -32.43 -15.51 27.08
N TYR A 264 -32.98 -16.66 26.69
CA TYR A 264 -32.51 -17.42 25.52
C TYR A 264 -32.72 -16.70 24.18
N ALA A 265 -33.59 -15.69 24.12
CA ALA A 265 -33.83 -14.92 22.90
C ALA A 265 -32.71 -13.91 22.59
N SER A 266 -32.03 -13.37 23.62
CA SER A 266 -31.03 -12.30 23.47
C SER A 266 -29.61 -12.81 23.16
N ALA A 267 -29.28 -14.04 23.56
CA ALA A 267 -27.96 -14.64 23.33
C ALA A 267 -27.67 -14.92 21.84
N LYS A 268 -28.72 -14.96 21.00
CA LYS A 268 -28.62 -15.24 19.56
C LYS A 268 -28.04 -14.08 18.74
N GLU A 269 -28.16 -12.84 19.23
CA GLU A 269 -27.69 -11.64 18.52
C GLU A 269 -26.19 -11.36 18.70
N LEU A 270 -25.56 -11.97 19.71
CA LEU A 270 -24.17 -11.65 20.09
C LEU A 270 -23.10 -12.39 19.28
N MET A 271 -23.47 -13.38 18.46
CA MET A 271 -22.56 -14.15 17.59
C MET A 271 -22.06 -13.39 16.34
N ARG A 272 -22.28 -12.07 16.23
CA ARG A 272 -22.15 -11.31 14.97
C ARG A 272 -20.84 -10.52 14.78
N ILE A 273 -19.88 -10.56 15.72
CA ILE A 273 -18.72 -9.65 15.73
C ILE A 273 -17.39 -10.46 15.74
N ASN A 274 -17.12 -11.18 14.64
CA ASN A 274 -15.90 -11.99 14.46
C ASN A 274 -15.09 -11.41 13.28
N GLY A 275 -13.93 -10.78 13.54
CA GLY A 275 -13.20 -10.09 12.48
C GLY A 275 -11.80 -9.61 12.85
N THR A 276 -10.80 -10.41 12.52
CA THR A 276 -9.40 -9.95 12.33
C THR A 276 -8.57 -10.80 11.35
N THR A 277 -9.04 -11.98 10.90
CA THR A 277 -8.42 -12.75 9.81
C THR A 277 -8.91 -12.35 8.41
N LYS A 278 -9.95 -11.49 8.33
CA LYS A 278 -10.53 -11.02 7.07
C LYS A 278 -9.61 -10.11 6.24
N SER A 279 -8.56 -9.51 6.82
CA SER A 279 -7.75 -8.49 6.14
C SER A 279 -6.86 -9.06 5.03
N SER A 280 -6.26 -10.24 5.21
CA SER A 280 -5.40 -10.87 4.19
C SER A 280 -6.22 -11.38 3.00
N VAL A 281 -7.37 -12.02 3.27
CA VAL A 281 -8.34 -12.41 2.24
C VAL A 281 -8.93 -11.18 1.54
N ALA A 282 -9.21 -10.09 2.29
CA ALA A 282 -9.72 -8.84 1.74
C ALA A 282 -8.70 -8.13 0.83
N SER A 283 -7.41 -8.12 1.19
CA SER A 283 -6.37 -7.53 0.33
C SER A 283 -6.22 -8.30 -0.99
N GLN A 284 -6.18 -9.65 -0.95
CA GLN A 284 -6.11 -10.45 -2.18
C GLN A 284 -7.39 -10.34 -3.04
N LEU A 285 -8.56 -10.25 -2.40
CA LEU A 285 -9.83 -9.97 -3.09
C LEU A 285 -9.82 -8.60 -3.75
N ALA A 286 -9.38 -7.56 -3.03
CA ALA A 286 -9.28 -6.21 -3.57
C ALA A 286 -8.32 -6.16 -4.79
N GLU A 287 -7.19 -6.86 -4.72
CA GLU A 287 -6.23 -6.97 -5.82
C GLU A 287 -6.81 -7.72 -7.03
N SER A 288 -7.54 -8.82 -6.80
CA SER A 288 -8.20 -9.61 -7.86
C SER A 288 -9.34 -8.84 -8.52
N ILE A 289 -10.08 -8.03 -7.76
CA ILE A 289 -11.13 -7.14 -8.27
C ILE A 289 -10.49 -6.06 -9.16
N ALA A 290 -9.43 -5.41 -8.68
CA ALA A 290 -8.71 -4.38 -9.43
C ALA A 290 -8.11 -4.92 -10.74
N GLY A 291 -7.61 -6.16 -10.75
CA GLY A 291 -7.03 -6.83 -11.92
C GLY A 291 -7.99 -7.70 -12.73
N SER A 292 -9.30 -7.66 -12.46
CA SER A 292 -10.26 -8.63 -12.99
C SER A 292 -10.30 -8.69 -14.53
N MET A 293 -10.17 -7.54 -15.20
CA MET A 293 -10.09 -7.46 -16.66
C MET A 293 -8.85 -8.19 -17.20
N THR A 294 -7.69 -7.97 -16.59
CA THR A 294 -6.43 -8.62 -16.95
C THR A 294 -6.50 -10.13 -16.71
N ILE A 295 -6.99 -10.57 -15.56
CA ILE A 295 -7.11 -12.00 -15.23
C ILE A 295 -7.96 -12.73 -16.29
N ARG A 296 -9.10 -12.14 -16.67
CA ARG A 296 -10.00 -12.70 -17.70
C ARG A 296 -9.39 -12.65 -19.10
N ALA A 297 -8.72 -11.55 -19.46
CA ALA A 297 -8.10 -11.42 -20.78
C ALA A 297 -7.01 -12.47 -21.03
N PHE A 298 -6.27 -12.83 -19.98
CA PHE A 298 -5.20 -13.84 -20.05
C PHE A 298 -5.71 -15.27 -19.83
N GLY A 299 -6.95 -15.48 -19.37
CA GLY A 299 -7.55 -16.81 -19.18
C GLY A 299 -6.89 -17.63 -18.07
N VAL A 300 -6.56 -16.99 -16.95
CA VAL A 300 -5.84 -17.62 -15.81
C VAL A 300 -6.72 -17.70 -14.54
N GLU A 301 -8.04 -17.65 -14.67
CA GLU A 301 -9.00 -17.63 -13.55
C GLU A 301 -8.83 -18.80 -12.59
N ASP A 302 -8.64 -20.03 -13.10
CA ASP A 302 -8.52 -21.24 -12.29
C ASP A 302 -7.26 -21.23 -11.42
N LEU A 303 -6.16 -20.68 -11.94
CA LEU A 303 -4.91 -20.52 -11.18
C LEU A 303 -5.12 -19.55 -10.01
N PHE A 304 -5.79 -18.43 -10.26
CA PHE A 304 -6.14 -17.47 -9.21
C PHE A 304 -7.11 -18.06 -8.19
N PHE A 305 -8.08 -18.86 -8.64
CA PHE A 305 -9.01 -19.56 -7.76
C PHE A 305 -8.28 -20.54 -6.83
N LEU A 306 -7.39 -21.38 -7.37
CA LEU A 306 -6.58 -22.31 -6.58
C LEU A 306 -5.64 -21.59 -5.60
N LYS A 307 -4.99 -20.50 -6.05
CA LYS A 307 -4.15 -19.66 -5.19
C LYS A 307 -4.98 -19.11 -4.02
N ASN A 308 -6.20 -18.65 -4.28
CA ASN A 308 -7.09 -18.11 -3.26
C ASN A 308 -7.58 -19.20 -2.29
N MET A 309 -7.91 -20.39 -2.78
CA MET A 309 -8.25 -21.55 -1.95
C MET A 309 -7.11 -21.94 -1.02
N ASN A 310 -5.87 -22.01 -1.52
CA ASN A 310 -4.69 -22.30 -0.69
C ASN A 310 -4.48 -21.25 0.40
N LEU A 311 -4.74 -19.97 0.12
CA LEU A 311 -4.68 -18.91 1.14
C LEU A 311 -5.79 -19.04 2.18
N ILE A 312 -7.01 -19.39 1.77
CA ILE A 312 -8.12 -19.67 2.68
C ILE A 312 -7.78 -20.85 3.58
N ASP A 313 -7.25 -21.94 3.02
CA ASP A 313 -6.86 -23.12 3.78
C ASP A 313 -5.69 -22.83 4.73
N ALA A 314 -4.68 -22.09 4.28
CA ALA A 314 -3.57 -21.64 5.12
C ALA A 314 -4.04 -20.73 6.27
N ASN A 315 -5.09 -19.92 6.05
CA ASN A 315 -5.69 -19.08 7.08
C ASN A 315 -6.61 -19.87 8.03
N ALA A 316 -7.34 -20.88 7.53
CA ALA A 316 -8.25 -21.69 8.34
C ALA A 316 -7.53 -22.76 9.17
N SER A 317 -6.38 -23.26 8.69
CA SER A 317 -5.63 -24.33 9.36
C SER A 317 -5.21 -23.98 10.80
N PRO A 318 -4.65 -22.79 11.10
CA PRO A 318 -4.33 -22.40 12.47
C PRO A 318 -5.53 -22.37 13.42
N ASP A 319 -6.69 -21.88 12.95
CA ASP A 319 -7.92 -21.86 13.74
C ASP A 319 -8.37 -23.29 14.08
N PHE A 320 -8.26 -24.21 13.12
CA PHE A 320 -8.56 -25.62 13.34
C PHE A 320 -7.60 -26.27 14.35
N TYR A 321 -6.30 -25.97 14.28
CA TYR A 321 -5.32 -26.47 15.25
C TYR A 321 -5.54 -25.88 16.65
N ASN A 322 -5.88 -24.59 16.76
CA ASN A 322 -6.20 -23.94 18.04
C ASN A 322 -7.45 -24.56 18.68
N PHE A 323 -8.50 -24.75 17.88
CA PHE A 323 -9.71 -25.45 18.31
C PHE A 323 -9.38 -26.87 18.79
N SER A 324 -8.63 -27.63 18.00
CA SER A 324 -8.24 -29.01 18.34
C SER A 324 -7.39 -29.10 19.61
N ALA A 325 -6.47 -28.14 19.82
CA ALA A 325 -5.64 -28.06 21.01
C ALA A 325 -6.47 -27.72 22.26
N ASN A 326 -7.43 -26.80 22.14
CA ASN A 326 -8.37 -26.48 23.22
C ASN A 326 -9.22 -27.70 23.59
N GLU A 327 -9.79 -28.39 22.60
CA GLU A 327 -10.58 -29.62 22.84
C GLU A 327 -9.74 -30.75 23.45
N TRP A 328 -8.50 -30.93 22.99
CA TRP A 328 -7.58 -31.89 23.60
C TRP A 328 -7.30 -31.59 25.08
N LEU A 329 -7.07 -30.32 25.42
CA LEU A 329 -6.80 -29.89 26.79
C LEU A 329 -8.02 -30.10 27.69
N ILE A 330 -9.21 -29.71 27.22
CA ILE A 330 -10.49 -29.91 27.92
C ILE A 330 -10.69 -31.38 28.21
N GLN A 331 -10.53 -32.24 27.20
CA GLN A 331 -10.73 -33.67 27.34
C GLN A 331 -9.79 -34.27 28.40
N ARG A 332 -8.52 -33.86 28.45
CA ARG A 332 -7.56 -34.33 29.46
C ARG A 332 -7.91 -33.85 30.87
N LEU A 333 -8.33 -32.60 31.01
CA LEU A 333 -8.77 -32.04 32.30
C LEU A 333 -10.03 -32.75 32.81
N GLU A 334 -11.00 -32.98 31.93
CA GLU A 334 -12.23 -33.69 32.28
C GLU A 334 -11.96 -35.14 32.68
N ILE A 335 -11.08 -35.86 31.98
CA ILE A 335 -10.66 -37.23 32.36
C ILE A 335 -10.00 -37.22 33.75
N LEU A 336 -9.09 -36.28 34.01
CA LEU A 336 -8.41 -36.18 35.30
C LEU A 336 -9.40 -35.89 36.44
N CYS A 337 -10.31 -34.93 36.23
CA CYS A 337 -11.37 -34.64 37.19
C CYS A 337 -12.32 -35.82 37.38
N ALA A 338 -12.67 -36.55 36.32
CA ALA A 338 -13.51 -37.75 36.40
C ALA A 338 -12.83 -38.87 37.21
N ILE A 339 -11.52 -39.07 37.06
CA ILE A 339 -10.74 -40.02 37.88
C ILE A 339 -10.78 -39.61 39.35
N VAL A 340 -10.50 -38.34 39.65
CA VAL A 340 -10.50 -37.81 41.03
C VAL A 340 -11.88 -37.94 41.68
N LEU A 341 -12.95 -37.60 40.95
CA LEU A 341 -14.33 -37.71 41.44
C LEU A 341 -14.77 -39.17 41.61
N SER A 342 -14.37 -40.07 40.71
CA SER A 342 -14.70 -41.49 40.82
C SER A 342 -13.97 -42.14 41.99
N PHE A 343 -12.70 -41.79 42.21
CA PHE A 343 -11.91 -42.29 43.34
C PHE A 343 -12.40 -41.71 44.68
N SER A 344 -12.78 -40.44 44.73
CA SER A 344 -13.36 -39.83 45.93
C SER A 344 -14.74 -40.41 46.25
N ALA A 345 -15.60 -40.62 45.25
CA ALA A 345 -16.88 -41.30 45.41
C ALA A 345 -16.70 -42.73 45.95
N LEU A 346 -15.79 -43.50 45.36
CA LEU A 346 -15.49 -44.87 45.81
C LEU A 346 -14.96 -44.88 47.26
N SER A 347 -14.01 -44.00 47.58
CA SER A 347 -13.47 -43.87 48.93
C SER A 347 -14.54 -43.50 49.94
N MET A 348 -15.45 -42.58 49.61
CA MET A 348 -16.56 -42.18 50.48
C MET A 348 -17.58 -43.30 50.70
N THR A 349 -17.79 -44.20 49.72
CA THR A 349 -18.66 -45.38 49.90
C THR A 349 -18.03 -46.51 50.71
N LEU A 350 -16.69 -46.62 50.71
CA LEU A 350 -15.96 -47.68 51.41
C LEU A 350 -15.68 -47.36 52.88
N ILE A 351 -15.68 -46.08 53.26
CA ILE A 351 -15.54 -45.66 54.66
C ILE A 351 -16.92 -45.75 55.33
N PRO A 352 -17.10 -46.52 56.42
CA PRO A 352 -18.36 -46.62 57.15
C PRO A 352 -18.64 -45.31 57.91
N LEU A 353 -19.06 -44.30 57.18
CA LEU A 353 -19.51 -43.02 57.71
C LEU A 353 -20.95 -43.21 58.20
N GLY A 354 -21.23 -42.81 59.46
CA GLY A 354 -22.56 -42.94 60.05
C GLY A 354 -23.66 -42.24 59.23
N SER A 355 -24.93 -42.57 59.49
CA SER A 355 -26.09 -42.11 58.70
C SER A 355 -26.20 -40.58 58.55
N SER A 356 -25.62 -39.82 59.47
CA SER A 356 -25.54 -38.34 59.47
C SER A 356 -24.58 -37.75 58.42
N ALA A 357 -23.68 -38.54 57.83
CA ALA A 357 -22.69 -38.08 56.84
C ALA A 357 -23.14 -38.26 55.37
N SER A 358 -24.25 -38.97 55.13
CA SER A 358 -24.76 -39.25 53.78
C SER A 358 -25.11 -37.99 52.98
N GLY A 359 -25.68 -36.97 53.64
CA GLY A 359 -25.96 -35.66 53.03
C GLY A 359 -24.70 -34.87 52.65
N LEU A 360 -23.65 -34.95 53.47
CA LEU A 360 -22.36 -34.30 53.21
C LEU A 360 -21.62 -34.96 52.03
N ILE A 361 -21.72 -36.28 51.88
CA ILE A 361 -21.18 -37.01 50.72
C ILE A 361 -21.89 -36.57 49.43
N GLY A 362 -23.22 -36.46 49.45
CA GLY A 362 -23.99 -35.94 48.31
C GLY A 362 -23.62 -34.51 47.93
N MET A 363 -23.43 -33.63 48.93
CA MET A 363 -22.95 -32.26 48.69
C MET A 363 -21.53 -32.22 48.13
N ALA A 364 -20.61 -33.04 48.66
CA ALA A 364 -19.22 -33.10 48.19
C ALA A 364 -19.13 -33.57 46.73
N LEU A 365 -19.94 -34.55 46.34
CA LEU A 365 -20.02 -35.01 44.94
C LEU A 365 -20.66 -33.95 44.02
N SER A 366 -21.72 -33.28 44.47
CA SER A 366 -22.38 -32.21 43.69
C SER A 366 -21.47 -30.99 43.48
N TYR A 367 -20.74 -30.57 44.52
CA TYR A 367 -19.75 -29.51 44.40
C TYR A 367 -18.53 -29.93 43.61
N GLY A 368 -18.07 -31.18 43.75
CA GLY A 368 -16.98 -31.73 42.96
C GLY A 368 -17.27 -31.71 41.44
N LEU A 369 -18.49 -32.07 41.04
CA LEU A 369 -18.93 -32.00 39.65
C LEU A 369 -18.99 -30.54 39.14
N SER A 370 -19.48 -29.63 39.98
CA SER A 370 -19.60 -28.19 39.63
C SER A 370 -18.23 -27.51 39.52
N LEU A 371 -17.29 -27.85 40.41
CA LEU A 371 -15.92 -27.33 40.41
C LEU A 371 -15.15 -27.72 39.15
N ASN A 372 -15.40 -28.89 38.58
CA ASN A 372 -14.81 -29.33 37.30
C ASN A 372 -15.14 -28.34 36.17
N VAL A 373 -16.41 -27.97 36.02
CA VAL A 373 -16.85 -27.01 34.99
C VAL A 373 -16.14 -25.66 35.14
N PHE A 374 -16.02 -25.15 36.37
CA PHE A 374 -15.32 -23.89 36.63
C PHE A 374 -13.80 -23.99 36.43
N LEU A 375 -13.18 -25.12 36.73
CA LEU A 375 -11.76 -25.37 36.48
C LEU A 375 -11.48 -25.32 34.97
N VAL A 376 -12.26 -26.07 34.17
CA VAL A 376 -12.15 -26.08 32.70
C VAL A 376 -12.35 -24.68 32.13
N LEU A 377 -13.36 -23.95 32.63
CA LEU A 377 -13.66 -22.59 32.18
C LEU A 377 -12.53 -21.61 32.55
N SER A 378 -11.95 -21.74 33.74
CA SER A 378 -10.80 -20.92 34.18
C SER A 378 -9.59 -21.12 33.28
N VAL A 379 -9.26 -22.38 32.95
CA VAL A 379 -8.15 -22.69 32.04
C VAL A 379 -8.42 -22.16 30.63
N LYS A 380 -9.66 -22.28 30.14
CA LYS A 380 -10.09 -21.68 28.86
C LYS A 380 -9.90 -20.16 28.84
N TYR A 381 -10.39 -19.46 29.87
CA TYR A 381 -10.25 -18.00 29.94
C TYR A 381 -8.81 -17.54 30.09
N GLN A 382 -7.97 -18.31 30.78
CA GLN A 382 -6.53 -18.04 30.81
C GLN A 382 -5.91 -18.18 29.41
N GLY A 383 -6.31 -19.18 28.63
CA GLY A 383 -5.90 -19.35 27.23
C GLY A 383 -6.39 -18.21 26.34
N PHE A 384 -7.66 -17.81 26.44
CA PHE A 384 -8.19 -16.67 25.68
C PHE A 384 -7.47 -15.37 26.01
N LEU A 385 -7.29 -15.08 27.31
CA LEU A 385 -6.57 -13.89 27.76
C LEU A 385 -5.11 -13.88 27.28
N SER A 386 -4.46 -15.05 27.21
CA SER A 386 -3.12 -15.18 26.65
C SER A 386 -3.07 -14.97 25.14
N ASN A 387 -4.13 -15.29 24.40
CA ASN A 387 -4.21 -15.02 22.96
C ASN A 387 -4.51 -13.55 22.68
N ASP A 388 -5.41 -12.93 23.45
CA ASP A 388 -5.81 -11.54 23.24
C ASP A 388 -4.66 -10.56 23.55
N VAL A 389 -3.83 -10.86 24.56
CA VAL A 389 -2.70 -9.99 24.95
C VAL A 389 -1.65 -9.85 23.84
N VAL A 390 -1.55 -10.81 22.92
CA VAL A 390 -0.67 -10.74 21.74
C VAL A 390 -1.03 -9.54 20.85
N SER A 391 -2.29 -9.10 20.84
CA SER A 391 -2.69 -7.90 20.12
C SER A 391 -2.06 -6.63 20.71
N VAL A 392 -1.87 -6.59 22.04
CA VAL A 392 -1.21 -5.47 22.73
C VAL A 392 0.28 -5.45 22.39
N GLU A 393 0.91 -6.62 22.37
CA GLU A 393 2.31 -6.79 21.96
C GLU A 393 2.54 -6.29 20.52
N ARG A 394 1.65 -6.65 19.59
CA ARG A 394 1.68 -6.13 18.21
C ARG A 394 1.53 -4.63 18.12
N LEU A 395 0.67 -4.02 18.93
CA LEU A 395 0.54 -2.56 18.96
C LEU A 395 1.83 -1.92 19.48
N GLU A 396 2.47 -2.50 20.49
CA GLU A 396 3.74 -2.00 21.05
C GLU A 396 4.84 -1.94 19.99
N GLN A 397 4.91 -2.93 19.09
CA GLN A 397 5.89 -2.95 18.00
C GLN A 397 5.77 -1.71 17.10
N TYR A 398 4.56 -1.26 16.80
CA TYR A 398 4.33 -0.05 16.01
C TYR A 398 4.49 1.25 16.80
N MET A 399 4.36 1.22 18.13
CA MET A 399 4.53 2.42 18.97
C MET A 399 5.99 2.89 19.08
N HIS A 400 6.95 2.03 18.75
CA HIS A 400 8.39 2.30 18.89
C HIS A 400 9.12 2.47 17.54
N ILE A 401 8.39 2.49 16.43
CA ILE A 401 8.99 2.78 15.13
C ILE A 401 9.49 4.24 15.09
N PRO A 402 10.57 4.52 14.36
CA PRO A 402 11.06 5.89 14.18
C PRO A 402 9.95 6.76 13.57
N SER A 403 9.60 7.84 14.27
CA SER A 403 8.68 8.85 13.74
C SER A 403 9.38 9.72 12.70
N GLU A 404 8.59 10.29 11.80
CA GLU A 404 9.04 11.40 10.95
C GLU A 404 9.45 12.61 11.81
N ALA A 405 10.14 13.58 11.20
CA ALA A 405 10.52 14.82 11.85
C ALA A 405 9.29 15.58 12.40
N PRO A 406 9.44 16.41 13.44
CA PRO A 406 8.33 17.12 14.05
C PRO A 406 7.55 18.00 13.06
N GLU A 407 6.23 18.03 13.20
CA GLU A 407 5.36 18.89 12.39
C GLU A 407 5.67 20.37 12.58
N VAL A 408 6.00 20.76 13.82
CA VAL A 408 6.27 22.15 14.22
C VAL A 408 7.52 22.20 15.10
N ILE A 409 8.42 23.13 14.80
CA ILE A 409 9.61 23.40 15.60
C ILE A 409 9.54 24.85 16.07
N GLU A 410 9.04 25.06 17.29
CA GLU A 410 8.80 26.41 17.85
C GLU A 410 10.05 27.31 17.86
N ALA A 411 11.24 26.71 18.05
CA ALA A 411 12.49 27.44 18.09
C ALA A 411 12.88 28.06 16.74
N ASN A 412 12.43 27.47 15.62
CA ASN A 412 12.89 27.77 14.26
C ASN A 412 11.72 28.01 13.29
N ARG A 413 10.59 28.56 13.75
CA ARG A 413 9.49 28.88 12.85
C ARG A 413 9.90 29.99 11.85
N PRO A 414 9.61 29.83 10.55
CA PRO A 414 9.85 30.88 9.58
C PRO A 414 8.91 32.07 9.82
N PRO A 415 9.24 33.27 9.29
CA PRO A 415 8.37 34.43 9.33
C PRO A 415 7.00 34.16 8.66
N HIS A 416 5.94 34.83 9.11
CA HIS A 416 4.57 34.64 8.56
C HIS A 416 4.41 34.89 7.06
N ASN A 417 5.32 35.65 6.45
CA ASN A 417 5.31 35.97 5.02
C ASN A 417 6.28 35.11 4.21
N TRP A 418 6.90 34.11 4.83
CA TRP A 418 7.80 33.19 4.14
C TRP A 418 7.00 32.16 3.32
N PRO A 419 7.45 31.81 2.12
CA PRO A 419 8.54 32.42 1.37
C PRO A 419 8.12 33.76 0.74
N CYS A 420 8.98 34.78 0.83
CA CYS A 420 8.73 36.13 0.33
C CYS A 420 9.10 36.28 -1.16
N VAL A 421 10.29 35.77 -1.51
CA VAL A 421 10.87 35.89 -2.86
C VAL A 421 10.84 34.54 -3.56
N GLY A 422 10.95 33.45 -2.79
CA GLY A 422 11.01 32.09 -3.32
C GLY A 422 12.35 31.76 -3.95
N LYS A 423 13.44 32.38 -3.47
CA LYS A 423 14.80 32.03 -3.89
C LYS A 423 15.17 30.68 -3.26
N VAL A 424 15.57 29.72 -4.08
CA VAL A 424 16.06 28.41 -3.62
C VAL A 424 17.55 28.31 -3.88
N ASP A 425 18.31 27.91 -2.86
CA ASP A 425 19.74 27.62 -2.95
C ASP A 425 19.98 26.19 -2.49
N ILE A 426 20.40 25.33 -3.43
CA ILE A 426 20.68 23.92 -3.21
C ILE A 426 22.19 23.74 -3.19
N ARG A 427 22.70 23.13 -2.12
CA ARG A 427 24.15 22.99 -1.90
C ARG A 427 24.51 21.54 -1.67
N ASN A 428 25.19 20.96 -2.65
CA ASN A 428 25.75 19.59 -2.61
C ASN A 428 24.74 18.53 -2.14
N LEU A 429 23.49 18.63 -2.59
CA LEU A 429 22.39 17.77 -2.16
C LEU A 429 22.62 16.31 -2.57
N LYS A 430 22.65 15.42 -1.56
CA LYS A 430 22.73 13.97 -1.74
C LYS A 430 21.55 13.29 -1.05
N VAL A 431 20.90 12.38 -1.77
CA VAL A 431 19.69 11.70 -1.28
C VAL A 431 19.77 10.21 -1.58
N ARG A 432 19.42 9.41 -0.57
CA ARG A 432 19.18 7.97 -0.67
C ARG A 432 17.92 7.60 0.10
N TYR A 433 17.24 6.55 -0.35
CA TYR A 433 16.03 6.05 0.32
C TYR A 433 16.32 5.13 1.52
N ARG A 434 17.50 4.50 1.56
CA ARG A 434 17.90 3.61 2.65
C ARG A 434 19.38 3.80 2.95
N PRO A 435 19.81 3.68 4.23
CA PRO A 435 21.22 3.80 4.61
C PRO A 435 22.16 2.88 3.80
N ASN A 436 21.70 1.67 3.49
CA ASN A 436 22.48 0.66 2.77
C ASN A 436 22.25 0.64 1.24
N ALA A 437 21.41 1.53 0.69
CA ALA A 437 21.12 1.59 -0.74
C ALA A 437 21.98 2.65 -1.45
N PRO A 438 22.30 2.52 -2.75
CA PRO A 438 23.07 3.54 -3.47
C PRO A 438 22.40 4.93 -3.40
N LEU A 439 23.23 5.97 -3.51
CA LEU A 439 22.76 7.35 -3.68
C LEU A 439 21.97 7.46 -4.99
N VAL A 440 20.85 8.19 -4.94
CA VAL A 440 20.03 8.50 -6.12
C VAL A 440 20.37 9.90 -6.64
N LEU A 441 20.62 10.85 -5.73
CA LEU A 441 21.11 12.19 -6.07
C LEU A 441 22.56 12.32 -5.61
N HIS A 442 23.43 12.80 -6.49
CA HIS A 442 24.88 12.80 -6.30
C HIS A 442 25.46 14.22 -6.21
N GLY A 443 25.11 14.96 -5.15
CA GLY A 443 25.74 16.25 -4.85
C GLY A 443 25.27 17.38 -5.79
N ILE A 444 23.95 17.55 -5.90
CA ILE A 444 23.36 18.59 -6.76
C ILE A 444 23.55 19.96 -6.11
N SER A 445 24.09 20.91 -6.88
CA SER A 445 24.22 22.31 -6.46
C SER A 445 23.65 23.23 -7.54
N CYS A 446 22.66 24.03 -7.18
CA CYS A 446 22.07 25.03 -8.09
C CYS A 446 21.28 26.09 -7.31
N ILE A 447 21.10 27.25 -7.94
CA ILE A 447 20.35 28.38 -7.37
C ILE A 447 19.19 28.70 -8.31
N PHE A 448 17.99 28.79 -7.74
CA PHE A 448 16.77 29.22 -8.42
C PHE A 448 16.40 30.61 -7.90
N GLU A 449 16.45 31.60 -8.79
CA GLU A 449 16.08 32.97 -8.42
C GLU A 449 14.55 33.11 -8.34
N GLY A 450 14.08 33.96 -7.42
CA GLY A 450 12.65 34.21 -7.22
C GLY A 450 11.95 34.67 -8.50
N GLY A 451 10.78 34.08 -8.79
CA GLY A 451 9.99 34.40 -9.99
C GLY A 451 10.51 33.79 -11.31
N SER A 452 11.59 32.99 -11.27
CA SER A 452 12.06 32.23 -12.42
C SER A 452 11.20 30.99 -12.68
N LYS A 453 11.06 30.62 -13.96
CA LYS A 453 10.42 29.35 -14.36
C LYS A 453 11.53 28.39 -14.78
N ILE A 454 11.58 27.22 -14.14
CA ILE A 454 12.67 26.27 -14.32
C ILE A 454 12.07 24.93 -14.76
N GLY A 455 12.48 24.47 -15.94
CA GLY A 455 12.15 23.15 -16.44
C GLY A 455 13.24 22.14 -16.06
N ILE A 456 12.84 20.97 -15.57
CA ILE A 456 13.75 19.85 -15.30
C ILE A 456 13.43 18.72 -16.27
N VAL A 457 14.42 18.35 -17.09
CA VAL A 457 14.30 17.28 -18.08
C VAL A 457 15.33 16.18 -17.80
N GLY A 458 14.97 14.95 -18.12
CA GLY A 458 15.85 13.80 -17.94
C GLY A 458 15.12 12.49 -18.21
N ARG A 459 15.87 11.42 -18.47
CA ARG A 459 15.31 10.08 -18.72
C ARG A 459 14.53 9.54 -17.52
N THR A 460 13.65 8.57 -17.74
CA THR A 460 13.02 7.83 -16.65
C THR A 460 14.09 7.23 -15.72
N GLY A 461 13.89 7.33 -14.40
CA GLY A 461 14.88 6.85 -13.43
C GLY A 461 16.01 7.83 -13.09
N SER A 462 16.09 9.01 -13.73
CA SER A 462 17.16 10.00 -13.48
C SER A 462 17.06 10.77 -12.15
N GLY A 463 16.17 10.37 -11.24
CA GLY A 463 15.99 11.03 -9.94
C GLY A 463 15.10 12.28 -9.92
N LYS A 464 14.35 12.62 -11.00
CA LYS A 464 13.45 13.80 -11.03
C LYS A 464 12.43 13.82 -9.89
N THR A 465 11.71 12.71 -9.71
CA THR A 465 10.72 12.57 -8.64
C THR A 465 11.38 12.62 -7.27
N THR A 466 12.53 11.98 -7.10
CA THR A 466 13.33 12.02 -5.86
C THR A 466 13.79 13.43 -5.52
N PHE A 467 14.19 14.22 -6.53
CA PHE A 467 14.54 15.62 -6.38
C PHE A 467 13.35 16.43 -5.84
N ILE A 468 12.16 16.26 -6.41
CA ILE A 468 10.94 16.90 -5.90
C ILE A 468 10.60 16.41 -4.48
N SER A 469 10.70 15.10 -4.20
CA SER A 469 10.44 14.53 -2.87
C SER A 469 11.35 15.12 -1.78
N ALA A 470 12.59 15.47 -2.10
CA ALA A 470 13.53 16.09 -1.17
C ALA A 470 13.08 17.51 -0.74
N PHE A 471 12.47 18.29 -1.63
CA PHE A 471 11.92 19.62 -1.30
C PHE A 471 10.80 19.55 -0.25
N PHE A 472 9.97 18.52 -0.32
CA PHE A 472 8.88 18.30 0.64
C PHE A 472 9.33 17.52 1.89
N ARG A 473 10.64 17.20 1.97
CA ARG A 473 11.22 16.33 3.02
C ARG A 473 10.44 15.03 3.21
N LEU A 474 9.94 14.46 2.10
CA LEU A 474 9.37 13.11 2.11
C LEU A 474 10.47 12.05 2.21
N VAL A 475 11.67 12.41 1.76
CA VAL A 475 12.92 11.70 1.97
C VAL A 475 13.92 12.72 2.48
N GLU A 476 14.50 12.47 3.65
CA GLU A 476 15.47 13.39 4.23
C GLU A 476 16.81 13.33 3.45
N PRO A 477 17.46 14.48 3.21
CA PRO A 477 18.81 14.53 2.66
C PRO A 477 19.82 13.76 3.54
N GLU A 478 20.71 12.99 2.91
CA GLU A 478 21.82 12.35 3.64
C GLU A 478 22.96 13.34 3.90
N ASP A 479 23.22 14.21 2.93
CA ASP A 479 24.28 15.22 2.96
C ASP A 479 23.89 16.40 2.04
N GLY A 480 24.47 17.56 2.30
CA GLY A 480 24.06 18.83 1.69
C GLY A 480 22.79 19.44 2.29
N GLU A 481 22.37 20.57 1.74
CA GLU A 481 21.22 21.34 2.26
C GLU A 481 20.40 22.00 1.14
N ILE A 482 19.12 22.23 1.42
CA ILE A 482 18.21 23.03 0.61
C ILE A 482 17.79 24.24 1.43
N VAL A 483 18.04 25.42 0.90
CA VAL A 483 17.77 26.69 1.56
C VAL A 483 16.75 27.48 0.74
N ILE A 484 15.65 27.92 1.35
CA ILE A 484 14.63 28.74 0.71
C ILE A 484 14.56 30.09 1.43
N ASP A 485 14.79 31.19 0.71
CA ASP A 485 14.85 32.56 1.24
C ASP A 485 15.79 32.70 2.46
N ASN A 486 16.95 32.04 2.40
CA ASN A 486 17.96 31.95 3.47
C ASN A 486 17.56 31.12 4.71
N VAL A 487 16.46 30.37 4.65
CA VAL A 487 16.05 29.43 5.70
C VAL A 487 16.35 28.01 5.25
N ASN A 488 17.11 27.25 6.04
CA ASN A 488 17.35 25.84 5.76
C ASN A 488 16.08 25.03 6.08
N ILE A 489 15.56 24.29 5.09
CA ILE A 489 14.29 23.56 5.23
C ILE A 489 14.37 22.39 6.21
N CYS A 490 15.57 21.88 6.50
CA CYS A 490 15.79 20.80 7.46
C CYS A 490 15.65 21.28 8.91
N GLU A 491 15.75 22.59 9.16
CA GLU A 491 15.69 23.19 10.50
C GLU A 491 14.28 23.62 10.93
N ILE A 492 13.34 23.66 9.99
CA ILE A 492 11.94 24.07 10.23
C ILE A 492 11.00 22.86 10.36
N GLY A 493 9.81 23.08 10.92
CA GLY A 493 8.78 22.05 11.05
C GLY A 493 8.18 21.66 9.69
N LEU A 494 7.78 20.40 9.55
CA LEU A 494 7.22 19.88 8.29
C LEU A 494 5.89 20.53 7.89
N HIS A 495 5.05 20.88 8.85
CA HIS A 495 3.77 21.55 8.58
C HIS A 495 4.01 22.97 8.06
N ASP A 496 4.92 23.71 8.68
CA ASP A 496 5.29 25.07 8.26
C ASP A 496 5.93 25.07 6.86
N LEU A 497 6.72 24.05 6.52
CA LEU A 497 7.27 23.86 5.17
C LEU A 497 6.18 23.51 4.13
N ARG A 498 5.40 22.45 4.38
CA ARG A 498 4.49 21.85 3.38
C ARG A 498 3.26 22.71 3.10
N SER A 499 2.83 23.53 4.06
CA SER A 499 1.70 24.45 3.88
C SER A 499 1.99 25.61 2.92
N HIS A 500 3.27 25.92 2.67
CA HIS A 500 3.70 27.03 1.80
C HIS A 500 4.23 26.55 0.44
N LEU A 501 4.21 25.25 0.16
CA LEU A 501 4.66 24.66 -1.10
C LEU A 501 3.50 23.93 -1.80
N GLY A 502 3.29 24.24 -3.08
CA GLY A 502 2.32 23.56 -3.94
C GLY A 502 2.98 22.46 -4.78
N ILE A 503 2.30 21.32 -4.91
CA ILE A 503 2.71 20.23 -5.80
C ILE A 503 1.49 19.67 -6.55
N ILE A 504 1.69 19.35 -7.83
CA ILE A 504 0.76 18.54 -8.60
C ILE A 504 1.42 17.15 -8.72
N PRO A 505 0.86 16.10 -8.11
CA PRO A 505 1.44 14.77 -8.15
C PRO A 505 1.37 14.18 -9.56
N GLN A 506 2.30 13.29 -9.88
CA GLN A 506 2.32 12.58 -11.18
C GLN A 506 1.06 11.75 -11.40
N ASP A 507 0.58 11.06 -10.35
CA ASP A 507 -0.65 10.29 -10.38
C ASP A 507 -1.75 11.06 -9.61
N PRO A 508 -2.76 11.62 -10.27
CA PRO A 508 -3.83 12.36 -9.60
C PRO A 508 -4.66 11.38 -8.75
N THR A 509 -4.71 11.62 -7.45
CA THR A 509 -5.50 10.82 -6.51
C THR A 509 -6.66 11.67 -5.97
N LEU A 510 -7.89 11.21 -6.19
CA LEU A 510 -9.09 11.82 -5.62
C LEU A 510 -9.59 10.97 -4.45
N PHE A 511 -9.92 11.64 -3.35
CA PHE A 511 -10.50 11.02 -2.17
C PHE A 511 -12.01 10.85 -2.33
N GLY A 512 -12.56 9.79 -1.74
CA GLY A 512 -14.00 9.55 -1.72
C GLY A 512 -14.71 10.69 -0.98
N GLY A 513 -15.51 11.47 -1.71
CA GLY A 513 -16.15 12.66 -1.18
C GLY A 513 -16.74 13.53 -2.28
N SER A 514 -17.10 14.77 -1.96
CA SER A 514 -17.56 15.75 -2.94
C SER A 514 -16.38 16.35 -3.72
N VAL A 515 -16.66 16.94 -4.89
CA VAL A 515 -15.65 17.72 -5.64
C VAL A 515 -15.15 18.89 -4.79
N ARG A 516 -16.06 19.56 -4.06
CA ARG A 516 -15.73 20.66 -3.13
C ARG A 516 -14.74 20.24 -2.04
N TYR A 517 -14.92 19.04 -1.48
CA TYR A 517 -14.02 18.49 -0.45
C TYR A 517 -12.62 18.20 -1.00
N ASN A 518 -12.53 17.68 -2.23
CA ASN A 518 -11.24 17.42 -2.87
C ASN A 518 -10.47 18.70 -3.22
N ILE A 519 -11.17 19.83 -3.40
CA ILE A 519 -10.55 21.12 -3.74
C ILE A 519 -10.08 21.87 -2.49
N ASP A 520 -10.92 21.97 -1.46
CA ASP A 520 -10.56 22.63 -0.20
C ASP A 520 -11.11 21.80 0.97
N PRO A 521 -10.32 20.82 1.45
CA PRO A 521 -10.73 19.91 2.52
C PRO A 521 -10.75 20.56 3.91
N LEU A 522 -10.14 21.75 4.05
CA LEU A 522 -10.10 22.51 5.31
C LEU A 522 -11.21 23.56 5.42
N GLU A 523 -12.04 23.69 4.37
CA GLU A 523 -13.12 24.68 4.28
C GLU A 523 -12.65 26.12 4.53
N GLN A 524 -11.45 26.45 4.07
CA GLN A 524 -10.84 27.77 4.26
C GLN A 524 -11.33 28.80 3.24
N HIS A 525 -11.88 28.35 2.11
CA HIS A 525 -12.27 29.21 0.99
C HIS A 525 -13.78 29.24 0.75
N SER A 526 -14.27 30.38 0.29
CA SER A 526 -15.67 30.57 -0.10
C SER A 526 -15.97 29.92 -1.45
N ASP A 527 -17.24 29.56 -1.68
CA ASP A 527 -17.67 29.00 -2.97
C ASP A 527 -17.39 29.95 -4.14
N SER A 528 -17.46 31.28 -3.92
CA SER A 528 -17.13 32.28 -4.94
C SER A 528 -15.67 32.21 -5.40
N GLU A 529 -14.72 32.04 -4.48
CA GLU A 529 -13.29 31.94 -4.81
C GLU A 529 -13.01 30.65 -5.60
N ILE A 530 -13.68 29.55 -5.23
CA ILE A 530 -13.55 28.28 -5.94
C ILE A 530 -14.13 28.38 -7.36
N TRP A 531 -15.29 29.05 -7.51
CA TRP A 531 -15.87 29.30 -8.83
C TRP A 531 -14.97 30.15 -9.72
N GLU A 532 -14.28 31.15 -9.17
CA GLU A 532 -13.34 31.98 -9.92
C GLU A 532 -12.16 31.15 -10.47
N VAL A 533 -11.60 30.26 -9.65
CA VAL A 533 -10.56 29.32 -10.10
C VAL A 533 -11.08 28.43 -11.24
N TRP A 534 -12.27 27.85 -11.09
CA TRP A 534 -12.89 27.03 -12.14
C TRP A 534 -13.12 27.79 -13.44
N PHE A 535 -13.60 29.03 -13.36
CA PHE A 535 -13.87 29.86 -14.52
C PHE A 535 -12.59 30.22 -15.28
N ASN A 536 -11.51 30.50 -14.54
CA ASN A 536 -10.20 30.74 -15.14
C ASN A 536 -9.65 29.49 -15.87
N PHE A 537 -9.80 28.30 -15.27
CA PHE A 537 -9.44 27.04 -15.95
C PHE A 537 -10.30 26.76 -17.18
N TYR A 538 -11.61 27.01 -17.10
CA TYR A 538 -12.53 26.81 -18.22
C TYR A 538 -12.17 27.67 -19.45
N HIS A 539 -11.74 28.91 -19.22
CA HIS A 539 -11.28 29.78 -20.31
C HIS A 539 -9.98 29.31 -20.97
N ILE A 540 -9.08 28.67 -20.22
CA ILE A 540 -7.83 28.12 -20.74
C ILE A 540 -8.09 26.89 -21.61
N ILE A 541 -9.07 26.05 -21.26
CA ILE A 541 -9.35 24.80 -21.99
C ILE A 541 -10.11 25.04 -23.31
N LEU A 542 -10.86 26.14 -23.41
CA LEU A 542 -11.63 26.49 -24.61
C LEU A 542 -10.88 27.37 -25.63
N GLN A 543 -9.70 27.87 -25.28
CA GLN A 543 -8.77 28.52 -26.22
C GLN A 543 -7.86 27.47 -26.83
#